data_AF-A0A0X8E4A3-F1
#
_entry.id   AF-A0A0X8E4A3-F1
#
_cell.length_a   1.000
_cell.length_b   1.000
_cell.length_c   1.000
_cell.angle_alpha   90.00
_cell.angle_beta   90.00
_cell.angle_gamma   90.00
#
_symmetry.space_group_name_H-M   'P 1'
#
loop_
_entity.id
_entity.type
_entity.pdbx_description
1 polymer ?
#
loop_
_entity_poly.entity_id
_entity_poly.type
_entity_poly.pdbx_seq_one_letter_code
_entity_poly.pdbx_strand_id
1 'polypeptide(L)'
;MTDTLERGTRKSSRTQSAVEAYTAPKKLSDALQKVLVELLELQLQGKQAHWNVIGHNFRDLHLQLDEIIKAARGFSDTVAERMRALHAVPDGRSDTIASTTTMPAYPAGETDTAETVDLITARLHTVAGTARAVHDVVDAADPTSADILHTIIEKIEQYAWMVGAENRTP
;
A
#
# COMPACT_ATOMS: atom_id res chain seq x y z
N MET A 1 54.17 -5.30 -37.43
CA MET A 1 53.07 -4.58 -38.09
C MET A 1 52.12 -5.65 -38.58
N THR A 2 50.96 -5.90 -37.99
CA THR A 2 49.94 -4.97 -37.51
C THR A 2 49.23 -5.53 -36.27
N ASP A 3 49.00 -4.60 -35.36
CA ASP A 3 48.41 -4.72 -34.04
C ASP A 3 46.92 -5.11 -34.09
N THR A 4 46.52 -6.05 -33.24
CA THR A 4 45.13 -6.45 -33.03
C THR A 4 44.59 -5.58 -31.91
N LEU A 5 43.78 -4.57 -32.24
CA LEU A 5 43.13 -3.73 -31.24
C LEU A 5 41.93 -4.47 -30.62
N GLU A 6 42.17 -5.10 -29.48
CA GLU A 6 41.12 -5.50 -28.55
C GLU A 6 40.62 -4.31 -27.70
N ARG A 7 39.30 -4.33 -27.53
CA ARG A 7 38.39 -3.53 -26.70
C ARG A 7 38.96 -2.72 -25.54
N GLY A 8 38.36 -1.53 -25.39
CA GLY A 8 38.33 -0.79 -24.13
C GLY A 8 37.19 0.21 -24.04
N THR A 9 35.93 -0.19 -24.17
CA THR A 9 34.80 0.69 -23.83
C THR A 9 34.72 0.81 -22.30
N ARG A 10 35.43 1.80 -21.74
CA ARG A 10 35.29 2.19 -20.33
C ARG A 10 33.84 2.64 -20.11
N LYS A 11 33.02 1.79 -19.48
CA LYS A 11 31.74 2.23 -18.90
C LYS A 11 32.09 3.26 -17.84
N SER A 12 31.77 4.53 -18.12
CA SER A 12 31.85 5.62 -17.18
C SER A 12 30.93 5.29 -16.00
N SER A 13 31.52 4.75 -14.93
CA SER A 13 30.88 4.65 -13.63
C SER A 13 30.67 6.08 -13.15
N ARG A 14 29.47 6.63 -13.35
CA ARG A 14 29.03 7.82 -12.61
C ARG A 14 29.00 7.41 -11.14
N THR A 15 30.10 7.67 -10.44
CA THR A 15 30.16 7.59 -8.99
C THR A 15 29.11 8.55 -8.43
N GLN A 16 28.04 7.99 -7.86
CA GLN A 16 27.18 8.70 -6.92
C GLN A 16 28.07 9.30 -5.81
N SER A 17 27.67 10.47 -5.30
CA SER A 17 28.46 11.34 -4.42
C SER A 17 29.23 10.63 -3.32
N ALA A 18 30.37 11.20 -2.91
CA ALA A 18 31.25 10.72 -1.82
C ALA A 18 30.62 10.72 -0.41
N VAL A 19 29.31 10.96 -0.29
CA VAL A 19 28.57 10.95 0.98
C VAL A 19 27.77 9.66 1.05
N GLU A 20 27.94 8.93 2.15
CA GLU A 20 27.20 7.70 2.43
C GLU A 20 25.73 8.03 2.70
N ALA A 21 24.83 7.54 1.85
CA ALA A 21 23.40 7.72 2.03
C ALA A 21 22.86 6.75 3.09
N TYR A 22 21.85 7.17 3.85
CA TYR A 22 21.16 6.28 4.78
C TYR A 22 20.51 5.12 4.01
N THR A 23 20.77 3.90 4.44
CA THR A 23 20.19 2.68 3.88
C THR A 23 19.30 2.01 4.91
N ALA A 24 18.05 1.71 4.54
CA ALA A 24 17.11 1.07 5.45
C ALA A 24 17.64 -0.29 5.93
N PRO A 25 17.61 -0.58 7.24
CA PRO A 25 17.77 -1.94 7.74
C PRO A 25 16.72 -2.86 7.12
N LYS A 26 17.04 -4.15 6.96
CA LYS A 26 16.10 -5.14 6.39
C LYS A 26 14.74 -5.14 7.11
N LYS A 27 14.74 -5.00 8.44
CA LYS A 27 13.50 -4.96 9.24
C LYS A 27 12.59 -3.78 8.86
N LEU A 28 13.16 -2.60 8.59
CA LEU A 28 12.40 -1.43 8.13
C LEU A 28 11.85 -1.68 6.71
N SER A 29 12.69 -2.22 5.83
CA SER A 29 12.28 -2.56 4.45
C SER A 29 11.13 -3.57 4.44
N ASP A 30 11.23 -4.65 5.24
CA ASP A 30 10.21 -5.68 5.36
C ASP A 30 8.91 -5.13 5.97
N ALA A 31 9.01 -4.21 6.94
CA ALA A 31 7.86 -3.54 7.56
C ALA A 31 7.09 -2.67 6.55
N LEU A 32 7.79 -1.85 5.78
CA LEU A 32 7.18 -1.01 4.75
C LEU A 32 6.58 -1.85 3.61
N GLN A 33 7.23 -2.96 3.23
CA GLN A 33 6.69 -3.89 2.22
C GLN A 33 5.35 -4.49 2.65
N LYS A 34 5.15 -4.80 3.94
CA LYS A 34 3.86 -5.29 4.45
C LYS A 34 2.75 -4.25 4.27
N VAL A 35 3.02 -2.99 4.61
CA VAL A 35 2.04 -1.91 4.43
C VAL A 35 1.75 -1.68 2.94
N LEU A 36 2.78 -1.73 2.09
CA LEU A 36 2.63 -1.59 0.65
C LEU A 36 1.67 -2.63 0.06
N VAL A 37 1.83 -3.92 0.40
CA VAL A 37 0.97 -4.98 -0.18
C VAL A 37 -0.48 -4.84 0.26
N GLU A 38 -0.74 -4.43 1.50
CA GLU A 38 -2.13 -4.23 1.96
C GLU A 38 -2.81 -3.05 1.27
N LEU A 39 -2.07 -1.95 1.04
CA LEU A 39 -2.58 -0.80 0.27
C LEU A 39 -2.86 -1.18 -1.20
N LEU A 40 -1.96 -1.97 -1.79
CA LEU A 40 -2.10 -2.47 -3.16
C LEU A 40 -3.24 -3.48 -3.29
N GLU A 41 -3.53 -4.29 -2.26
CA GLU A 41 -4.69 -5.18 -2.27
C GLU A 41 -5.99 -4.40 -2.06
N LEU A 42 -5.99 -3.40 -1.16
CA LEU A 42 -7.16 -2.55 -0.90
C LEU A 42 -7.64 -1.84 -2.17
N GLN A 43 -6.75 -1.34 -3.02
CA GLN A 43 -7.14 -0.69 -4.29
C GLN A 43 -7.79 -1.70 -5.27
N LEU A 44 -7.35 -2.96 -5.29
CA LEU A 44 -7.84 -3.99 -6.20
C LEU A 44 -9.24 -4.43 -5.76
N GLN A 45 -9.35 -4.84 -4.49
CA GLN A 45 -10.63 -5.24 -3.91
C GLN A 45 -11.62 -4.07 -3.81
N GLY A 46 -11.13 -2.85 -3.59
CA GLY A 46 -11.96 -1.64 -3.63
C GLY A 46 -12.59 -1.40 -5.01
N LYS A 47 -11.82 -1.59 -6.11
CA LYS A 47 -12.40 -1.49 -7.46
C LYS A 47 -13.38 -2.62 -7.76
N GLN A 48 -13.09 -3.83 -7.30
CA GLN A 48 -14.01 -4.97 -7.40
C GLN A 48 -15.37 -4.65 -6.73
N ALA A 49 -15.35 -4.11 -5.51
CA ALA A 49 -16.55 -3.66 -4.81
C ALA A 49 -17.26 -2.52 -5.55
N HIS A 50 -16.51 -1.52 -6.02
CA HIS A 50 -17.04 -0.34 -6.71
C HIS A 50 -17.80 -0.69 -7.99
N TRP A 51 -17.34 -1.70 -8.73
CA TRP A 51 -18.01 -2.14 -9.96
C TRP A 51 -19.25 -3.00 -9.69
N ASN A 52 -19.25 -3.80 -8.62
CA ASN A 52 -20.22 -4.87 -8.44
C ASN A 52 -21.19 -4.66 -7.27
N VAL A 53 -21.11 -3.53 -6.56
CA VAL A 53 -22.10 -3.19 -5.53
C VAL A 53 -23.46 -2.88 -6.16
N ILE A 54 -24.50 -3.47 -5.60
CA ILE A 54 -25.90 -3.24 -5.97
C ILE A 54 -26.76 -3.05 -4.72
N GLY A 55 -27.96 -2.49 -4.88
CA GLY A 55 -28.95 -2.43 -3.80
C GLY A 55 -29.23 -1.01 -3.28
N HIS A 56 -29.81 -0.94 -2.09
CA HIS A 56 -30.17 0.33 -1.45
C HIS A 56 -28.91 1.18 -1.21
N ASN A 57 -28.99 2.48 -1.47
CA ASN A 57 -27.88 3.42 -1.28
C ASN A 57 -26.59 3.13 -2.09
N PHE A 58 -26.66 2.32 -3.17
CA PHE A 58 -25.48 1.91 -3.93
C PHE A 58 -24.61 3.08 -4.41
N ARG A 59 -25.25 4.19 -4.81
CA ARG A 59 -24.56 5.32 -5.45
C ARG A 59 -23.59 5.99 -4.48
N ASP A 60 -24.00 6.17 -3.22
CA ASP A 60 -23.16 6.82 -2.23
C ASP A 60 -21.98 5.92 -1.85
N LEU A 61 -22.22 4.61 -1.67
CA LEU A 61 -21.12 3.67 -1.43
C LEU A 61 -20.18 3.56 -2.64
N HIS A 62 -20.71 3.52 -3.86
CA HIS A 62 -19.93 3.50 -5.10
C HIS A 62 -18.97 4.70 -5.19
N LEU A 63 -19.43 5.90 -4.83
CA LEU A 63 -18.60 7.12 -4.81
C LEU A 63 -17.60 7.10 -3.65
N GLN A 64 -18.01 6.67 -2.46
CA GLN A 64 -17.13 6.57 -1.30
C GLN A 64 -15.97 5.60 -1.54
N LEU A 65 -16.21 4.51 -2.26
CA LEU A 65 -15.19 3.55 -2.65
C LEU A 65 -14.11 4.19 -3.54
N ASP A 66 -14.48 5.10 -4.44
CA ASP A 66 -13.50 5.79 -5.29
C ASP A 66 -12.57 6.71 -4.50
N GLU A 67 -13.06 7.34 -3.43
CA GLU A 67 -12.21 8.12 -2.52
C GLU A 67 -11.20 7.24 -1.79
N ILE A 68 -11.64 6.09 -1.29
CA ILE A 68 -10.78 5.10 -0.61
C ILE A 68 -9.71 4.59 -1.58
N ILE A 69 -10.10 4.21 -2.79
CA ILE A 69 -9.18 3.71 -3.82
C ILE A 69 -8.15 4.77 -4.18
N LYS A 70 -8.57 6.04 -4.33
CA LYS A 70 -7.66 7.16 -4.61
C LYS A 70 -6.64 7.36 -3.47
N ALA A 71 -7.10 7.32 -2.23
CA ALA A 71 -6.21 7.44 -1.06
C ALA A 71 -5.23 6.26 -0.99
N ALA A 72 -5.71 5.02 -1.11
CA ALA A 72 -4.88 3.81 -1.09
C ALA A 72 -3.79 3.84 -2.17
N ARG A 73 -4.12 4.28 -3.39
CA ARG A 73 -3.15 4.50 -4.47
C ARG A 73 -2.07 5.50 -4.07
N GLY A 74 -2.46 6.68 -3.60
CA GLY A 74 -1.50 7.72 -3.18
C GLY A 74 -0.60 7.27 -2.01
N PHE A 75 -1.16 6.53 -1.06
CA PHE A 75 -0.38 5.98 0.05
C PHE A 75 0.56 4.86 -0.40
N SER A 76 0.13 3.97 -1.30
CA SER A 76 0.99 2.90 -1.82
C SER A 76 2.20 3.48 -2.56
N ASP A 77 1.99 4.56 -3.34
CA ASP A 77 3.04 5.29 -4.02
C ASP A 77 4.01 5.92 -3.03
N THR A 78 3.49 6.67 -2.05
CA THR A 78 4.28 7.27 -0.96
C THR A 78 5.16 6.23 -0.24
N VAL A 79 4.60 5.07 0.10
CA VAL A 79 5.34 3.99 0.79
C VAL A 79 6.41 3.39 -0.13
N ALA A 80 6.07 3.06 -1.38
CA ALA A 80 7.02 2.48 -2.33
C ALA A 80 8.17 3.45 -2.64
N GLU A 81 7.88 4.73 -2.86
CA GLU A 81 8.89 5.77 -3.08
C GLU A 81 9.73 6.01 -1.82
N ARG A 82 9.14 5.95 -0.62
CA ARG A 82 9.92 5.99 0.64
C ARG A 82 10.89 4.83 0.72
N MET A 83 10.46 3.61 0.37
CA MET A 83 11.37 2.46 0.30
C MET A 83 12.53 2.73 -0.67
N ARG A 84 12.25 3.27 -1.87
CA ARG A 84 13.30 3.63 -2.84
C ARG A 84 14.25 4.70 -2.32
N ALA A 85 13.74 5.72 -1.62
CA ALA A 85 14.53 6.78 -1.01
C ALA A 85 15.50 6.25 0.06
N LEU A 86 15.15 5.14 0.72
CA LEU A 86 15.99 4.44 1.70
C LEU A 86 16.77 3.27 1.09
N HIS A 87 16.92 3.26 -0.24
CA HIS A 87 17.62 2.23 -1.02
C HIS A 87 17.01 0.81 -0.95
N ALA A 88 15.83 0.63 -0.35
CA ALA A 88 15.06 -0.61 -0.37
C ALA A 88 14.28 -0.77 -1.68
N VAL A 89 14.08 -2.00 -2.16
CA VAL A 89 13.38 -2.29 -3.42
C VAL A 89 11.97 -2.82 -3.11
N PRO A 90 10.89 -2.05 -3.37
CA PRO A 90 9.53 -2.52 -3.19
C PRO A 90 9.15 -3.56 -4.25
N ASP A 91 8.25 -4.46 -3.89
CA ASP A 91 7.66 -5.43 -4.81
C ASP A 91 6.13 -5.32 -4.80
N GLY A 92 5.58 -4.70 -5.86
CA GLY A 92 4.14 -4.51 -6.07
C GLY A 92 3.55 -5.40 -7.16
N ARG A 93 4.22 -6.51 -7.54
CA ARG A 93 3.71 -7.43 -8.56
C ARG A 93 2.49 -8.18 -8.04
N SER A 94 1.56 -8.51 -8.94
CA SER A 94 0.32 -9.22 -8.62
C SER A 94 0.53 -10.51 -7.83
N ASP A 95 1.52 -11.33 -8.21
CA ASP A 95 1.82 -12.60 -7.52
C ASP A 95 2.31 -12.36 -6.09
N THR A 96 3.09 -11.31 -5.87
CA THR A 96 3.56 -10.93 -4.53
C THR A 96 2.40 -10.45 -3.68
N ILE A 97 1.55 -9.58 -4.21
CA ILE A 97 0.36 -9.10 -3.49
C ILE A 97 -0.51 -10.30 -3.07
N ALA A 98 -0.91 -11.15 -4.03
CA ALA A 98 -1.81 -12.28 -3.79
C ALA A 98 -1.24 -13.34 -2.83
N SER A 99 0.09 -13.52 -2.80
CA SER A 99 0.74 -14.51 -1.92
C SER A 99 1.12 -13.98 -0.53
N THR A 100 1.08 -12.66 -0.31
CA THR A 100 1.59 -12.06 0.93
C THR A 100 0.63 -11.14 1.67
N THR A 101 -0.44 -10.66 1.02
CA THR A 101 -1.51 -9.93 1.74
C THR A 101 -2.15 -10.81 2.80
N THR A 102 -2.48 -10.20 3.94
CA THR A 102 -3.27 -10.80 5.02
C THR A 102 -4.76 -10.47 4.89
N MET A 103 -5.13 -9.66 3.89
CA MET A 103 -6.50 -9.27 3.61
C MET A 103 -7.30 -10.48 3.09
N PRO A 104 -8.50 -10.75 3.65
CA PRO A 104 -9.38 -11.78 3.09
C PRO A 104 -9.76 -11.46 1.64
N ALA A 105 -9.85 -12.49 0.79
CA ALA A 105 -10.28 -12.34 -0.60
C ALA A 105 -11.69 -11.70 -0.67
N TYR A 106 -11.90 -10.81 -1.64
CA TYR A 106 -13.22 -10.26 -1.95
C TYR A 106 -14.06 -11.27 -2.74
N PRO A 107 -15.38 -11.41 -2.47
CA PRO A 107 -16.23 -12.30 -3.24
C PRO A 107 -16.29 -11.94 -4.73
N ALA A 108 -16.51 -12.94 -5.57
CA ALA A 108 -16.79 -12.72 -6.99
C ALA A 108 -18.29 -12.43 -7.21
N GLY A 109 -18.61 -11.73 -8.30
CA GLY A 109 -19.99 -11.39 -8.66
C GLY A 109 -20.50 -10.12 -7.99
N GLU A 110 -21.81 -9.91 -8.08
CA GLU A 110 -22.53 -8.79 -7.44
C GLU A 110 -22.64 -9.00 -5.92
N THR A 111 -22.52 -7.90 -5.17
CA THR A 111 -22.61 -7.89 -3.71
C THR A 111 -23.61 -6.81 -3.28
N ASP A 112 -24.46 -7.11 -2.30
CA ASP A 112 -25.37 -6.11 -1.74
C ASP A 112 -24.59 -4.99 -1.01
N THR A 113 -25.17 -3.78 -0.97
CA THR A 113 -24.58 -2.63 -0.27
C THR A 113 -24.20 -2.95 1.18
N ALA A 114 -25.08 -3.59 1.97
CA ALA A 114 -24.81 -3.84 3.39
C ALA A 114 -23.65 -4.81 3.57
N GLU A 115 -23.59 -5.87 2.76
CA GLU A 115 -22.46 -6.80 2.76
C GLU A 115 -21.17 -6.11 2.30
N THR A 116 -21.26 -5.25 1.28
CA THR A 116 -20.11 -4.48 0.78
C THR A 116 -19.54 -3.54 1.85
N VAL A 117 -20.39 -2.90 2.65
CA VAL A 117 -19.98 -2.07 3.79
C VAL A 117 -19.14 -2.88 4.76
N ASP A 118 -19.64 -4.02 5.23
CA ASP A 118 -18.93 -4.86 6.21
C ASP A 118 -17.60 -5.39 5.65
N LEU A 119 -17.62 -5.86 4.39
CA LEU A 119 -16.43 -6.34 3.71
C LEU A 119 -15.36 -5.24 3.60
N ILE A 120 -15.73 -4.03 3.18
CA ILE A 120 -14.78 -2.93 2.98
C ILE A 120 -14.29 -2.37 4.31
N THR A 121 -15.14 -2.26 5.32
CA THR A 121 -14.73 -1.87 6.67
C THR A 121 -13.69 -2.84 7.25
N ALA A 122 -13.88 -4.15 7.10
CA ALA A 122 -12.89 -5.14 7.54
C ALA A 122 -11.52 -4.95 6.86
N ARG A 123 -11.51 -4.62 5.56
CA ARG A 123 -10.28 -4.43 4.77
C ARG A 123 -9.54 -3.15 5.13
N LEU A 124 -10.29 -2.07 5.40
CA LEU A 124 -9.72 -0.85 5.96
C LEU A 124 -9.07 -1.13 7.32
N HIS A 125 -9.72 -1.92 8.17
CA HIS A 125 -9.12 -2.36 9.43
C HIS A 125 -7.88 -3.26 9.25
N THR A 126 -7.80 -4.10 8.21
CA THR A 126 -6.58 -4.85 7.90
C THR A 126 -5.40 -3.94 7.58
N VAL A 127 -5.61 -2.90 6.76
CA VAL A 127 -4.56 -1.91 6.43
C VAL A 127 -4.11 -1.17 7.69
N ALA A 128 -5.05 -0.61 8.45
CA ALA A 128 -4.73 0.11 9.68
C ALA A 128 -4.05 -0.80 10.72
N GLY A 129 -4.53 -2.02 10.89
CA GLY A 129 -3.95 -3.02 11.79
C GLY A 129 -2.52 -3.39 11.39
N THR A 130 -2.25 -3.56 10.10
CA THR A 130 -0.90 -3.83 9.59
C THR A 130 0.04 -2.66 9.85
N ALA A 131 -0.39 -1.43 9.55
CA ALA A 131 0.39 -0.22 9.81
C ALA A 131 0.70 -0.05 11.30
N ARG A 132 -0.30 -0.26 12.19
CA ARG A 132 -0.10 -0.25 13.65
C ARG A 132 0.85 -1.34 14.12
N ALA A 133 0.74 -2.56 13.58
CA ALA A 133 1.57 -3.68 13.98
C ALA A 133 3.06 -3.50 13.63
N VAL A 134 3.36 -2.75 12.56
CA VAL A 134 4.75 -2.45 12.18
C VAL A 134 5.27 -1.11 12.71
N HIS A 135 4.39 -0.28 13.26
CA HIS A 135 4.68 1.11 13.65
C HIS A 135 5.94 1.23 14.49
N ASP A 136 6.02 0.53 15.63
CA ASP A 136 7.15 0.71 16.57
C ASP A 136 8.48 0.25 15.98
N VAL A 137 8.45 -0.74 15.07
CA VAL A 137 9.65 -1.19 14.33
C VAL A 137 10.10 -0.11 13.34
N VAL A 138 9.15 0.56 12.68
CA VAL A 138 9.43 1.65 11.75
C VAL A 138 9.94 2.88 12.49
N ASP A 139 9.24 3.31 13.54
CA ASP A 139 9.59 4.50 14.33
C ASP A 139 10.97 4.37 14.99
N ALA A 140 11.28 3.21 15.57
CA ALA A 140 12.60 2.96 16.15
C ALA A 140 13.75 3.00 15.12
N ALA A 141 13.48 2.69 13.84
CA ALA A 141 14.49 2.67 12.79
C ALA A 141 14.60 3.99 12.02
N ASP A 142 13.46 4.65 11.80
CA ASP A 142 13.34 5.86 10.99
C ASP A 142 12.00 6.59 11.31
N PRO A 143 11.99 7.52 12.29
CA PRO A 143 10.79 8.27 12.68
C PRO A 143 10.12 9.00 11.52
N THR A 144 10.88 9.44 10.50
CA THR A 144 10.31 10.07 9.30
C THR A 144 9.43 9.11 8.49
N SER A 145 9.72 7.80 8.50
CA SER A 145 8.81 6.81 7.91
C SER A 145 7.59 6.55 8.80
N ALA A 146 7.68 6.75 10.12
CA ALA A 146 6.55 6.61 11.02
C ALA A 146 5.49 7.71 10.80
N ASP A 147 5.90 8.93 10.47
CA ASP A 147 4.98 10.02 10.10
C ASP A 147 4.07 9.65 8.90
N ILE A 148 4.62 8.90 7.93
CA ILE A 148 3.85 8.37 6.79
C ILE A 148 2.79 7.38 7.30
N LEU A 149 3.16 6.50 8.24
CA LEU A 149 2.22 5.55 8.83
C LEU A 149 1.13 6.25 9.63
N HIS A 150 1.42 7.33 10.36
CA HIS A 150 0.39 8.12 11.06
C HIS A 150 -0.65 8.65 10.09
N THR A 151 -0.21 9.25 8.98
CA THR A 151 -1.10 9.78 7.93
C THR A 151 -1.99 8.68 7.34
N ILE A 152 -1.42 7.49 7.09
CA ILE A 152 -2.16 6.34 6.58
C ILE A 152 -3.19 5.88 7.61
N ILE A 153 -2.77 5.66 8.86
CA ILE A 153 -3.63 5.16 9.94
C ILE A 153 -4.81 6.11 10.16
N GLU A 154 -4.55 7.41 10.32
CA GLU A 154 -5.58 8.43 10.53
C GLU A 154 -6.63 8.38 9.42
N LYS A 155 -6.18 8.38 8.16
CA LYS A 155 -7.10 8.46 7.03
C LYS A 155 -7.86 7.16 6.79
N ILE A 156 -7.20 6.01 6.93
CA ILE A 156 -7.82 4.69 6.74
C ILE A 156 -8.87 4.42 7.84
N GLU A 157 -8.57 4.78 9.09
CA GLU A 157 -9.54 4.65 10.19
C GLU A 157 -10.72 5.61 10.04
N GLN A 158 -10.50 6.83 9.52
CA GLN A 158 -11.58 7.73 9.15
C GLN A 158 -12.51 7.09 8.10
N TYR A 159 -11.96 6.51 7.04
CA TYR A 159 -12.77 5.80 6.04
C TYR A 159 -13.49 4.59 6.62
N ALA A 160 -12.85 3.83 7.52
CA ALA A 160 -13.48 2.68 8.16
C ALA A 160 -14.71 3.10 8.97
N TRP A 161 -14.64 4.24 9.66
CA TRP A 161 -15.78 4.86 10.31
C TRP A 161 -16.85 5.29 9.31
N MET A 162 -16.48 6.08 8.30
CA MET A 162 -17.45 6.64 7.34
C MET A 162 -18.25 5.55 6.61
N VAL A 163 -17.56 4.49 6.13
CA VAL A 163 -18.21 3.34 5.48
C VAL A 163 -19.00 2.54 6.49
N GLY A 164 -18.37 2.14 7.60
CA GLY A 164 -18.99 1.26 8.58
C GLY A 164 -20.19 1.89 9.29
N ALA A 165 -20.33 3.22 9.28
CA ALA A 165 -21.48 3.91 9.85
C ALA A 165 -22.79 3.62 9.12
N GLU A 166 -22.76 3.26 7.83
CA GLU A 166 -23.96 2.90 7.05
C GLU A 166 -24.75 1.74 7.69
N ASN A 167 -24.04 0.76 8.27
CA ASN A 167 -24.65 -0.42 8.89
C ASN A 167 -24.90 -0.27 10.41
N ARG A 168 -24.58 0.87 11.03
CA ARG A 168 -24.72 1.02 12.49
C ARG A 168 -26.14 1.42 12.88
N THR A 169 -26.61 0.85 13.99
CA THR A 169 -27.84 1.28 14.66
C THR A 169 -27.48 1.94 16.01
N PRO A 170 -28.07 3.11 16.36
CA PRO A 170 -27.86 3.77 17.64
C PRO A 170 -28.33 2.97 18.86
#